data_AF-A0A9W8ZBT3-F1
#
_entry.id   AF-A0A9W8ZBT3-F1
#
_cell.length_a   1.000
_cell.length_b   1.000
_cell.length_c   1.000
_cell.angle_alpha   90.00
_cell.angle_beta   90.00
_cell.angle_gamma   90.00
#
_symmetry.space_group_name_H-M   'P 1'
#
loop_
_entity.id
_entity.type
_entity.pdbx_description
1 polymer ?
#
loop_
_entity_poly.entity_id
_entity_poly.type
_entity_poly.pdbx_seq_one_letter_code
_entity_poly.pdbx_strand_id
1 'polypeptide(L)'
;MKAIALFAAACATAVFADPGQVKPRALYTIETAPGRTVQITEEERWELSSSGGCGSHFFDITEFNAEVKVVKVPAPYPTKFKYEEKIRPLFSKLSWDNIRKNLEQYATYYTRFSETVTGTQASEWLLAQVQDVVLKSKKHGVTAKAFPHALWPQNSIVVTVPGRSDRTVIVGAHLDSVNSANRTAARAPGVDDNASGSFLLLESLRVLLSDKDFGPNKLQNTIEFH
;
A
#
# COMPACT_ATOMS: atom_id res chain seq x y z
N MET A 1 28.00 55.96 10.97
CA MET A 1 28.78 55.24 9.94
C MET A 1 28.93 53.79 10.37
N LYS A 2 28.46 52.85 9.52
CA LYS A 2 28.73 51.39 9.44
C LYS A 2 28.37 50.55 10.69
N ALA A 3 27.26 49.82 10.75
CA ALA A 3 26.92 48.57 10.04
C ALA A 3 27.98 47.46 10.20
N ILE A 4 27.60 46.35 10.84
CA ILE A 4 27.84 44.95 10.41
C ILE A 4 26.93 44.04 11.25
N ALA A 5 26.04 43.33 10.56
CA ALA A 5 25.24 42.24 11.08
C ALA A 5 26.13 41.00 11.22
N LEU A 6 26.02 40.28 12.35
CA LEU A 6 26.49 38.90 12.43
C LEU A 6 25.28 37.97 12.25
N PHE A 7 25.10 37.52 11.01
CA PHE A 7 24.47 36.23 10.72
C PHE A 7 25.48 35.15 11.09
N ALA A 8 25.17 34.31 12.08
CA ALA A 8 25.91 33.09 12.33
C ALA A 8 24.94 31.92 12.22
N ALA A 9 25.18 31.14 11.17
CA ALA A 9 24.50 29.93 10.74
C ALA A 9 24.02 29.04 11.89
N ALA A 10 22.70 28.84 11.96
CA ALA A 10 22.15 27.60 12.49
C ALA A 10 22.54 26.50 11.50
N CYS A 11 23.65 25.81 11.78
CA CYS A 11 24.01 24.59 11.09
C CYS A 11 22.85 23.60 11.25
N ALA A 12 22.10 23.41 10.16
CA ALA A 12 21.22 22.26 10.01
C ALA A 12 22.09 21.01 10.16
N THR A 13 22.00 20.36 11.32
CA THR A 13 22.37 18.95 11.42
C THR A 13 21.36 18.18 10.60
N ALA A 14 21.64 18.08 9.30
CA ALA A 14 21.13 16.99 8.50
C ALA A 14 21.59 15.73 9.21
N VAL A 15 20.66 15.11 9.95
CA VAL A 15 20.82 13.74 10.42
C VAL A 15 20.90 12.92 9.14
N PHE A 16 22.14 12.64 8.72
CA PHE A 16 22.40 11.58 7.77
C PHE A 16 21.87 10.32 8.45
N ALA A 17 20.72 9.84 7.98
CA ALA A 17 20.23 8.53 8.34
C ALA A 17 21.34 7.54 7.99
N ASP A 18 21.86 6.86 9.01
CA ASP A 18 22.85 5.82 8.89
C ASP A 18 22.34 4.76 7.88
N PRO A 19 23.08 4.39 6.81
CA PRO A 19 22.64 3.42 5.80
C PRO A 19 22.53 1.97 6.31
N GLY A 20 22.49 1.77 7.62
CA GLY A 20 22.47 0.47 8.25
C GLY A 20 21.07 -0.11 8.42
N GLN A 21 20.93 -1.36 7.96
CA GLN A 21 19.94 -2.38 8.35
C GLN A 21 18.78 -2.65 7.39
N VAL A 22 19.10 -2.91 6.11
CA VAL A 22 18.38 -4.00 5.44
C VAL A 22 18.88 -5.30 6.05
N LYS A 23 18.01 -6.06 6.74
CA LYS A 23 18.35 -7.42 7.17
C LYS A 23 18.50 -8.27 5.90
N PRO A 24 19.63 -8.98 5.69
CA PRO A 24 19.73 -9.89 4.56
C PRO A 24 18.62 -10.93 4.67
N ARG A 25 17.78 -11.02 3.63
CA ARG A 25 16.73 -12.05 3.58
C ARG A 25 17.36 -13.43 3.47
N ALA A 26 16.62 -14.43 3.94
CA ALA A 26 16.79 -15.80 3.47
C ALA A 26 16.65 -15.84 1.93
N LEU A 27 17.19 -16.89 1.31
CA LEU A 27 16.99 -17.12 -0.12
C LEU A 27 15.49 -17.11 -0.47
N TYR A 28 15.15 -16.45 -1.57
CA TYR A 28 13.81 -16.52 -2.17
C TYR A 28 13.67 -17.77 -2.98
N THR A 29 12.48 -18.36 -3.00
CA THR A 29 12.11 -19.35 -4.00
C THR A 29 11.22 -18.69 -5.03
N ILE A 30 11.70 -18.59 -6.27
CA ILE A 30 10.91 -18.04 -7.38
C ILE A 30 10.60 -19.10 -8.42
N GLU A 31 9.45 -18.98 -9.09
CA GLU A 31 9.08 -19.78 -10.26
C GLU A 31 9.28 -18.93 -11.52
N THR A 32 10.17 -19.37 -12.42
CA THR A 32 10.55 -18.62 -13.64
C THR A 32 9.84 -19.12 -14.91
N ALA A 33 9.24 -20.31 -14.81
CA ALA A 33 8.39 -20.93 -15.82
C ALA A 33 7.56 -22.03 -15.12
N PRO A 34 6.44 -22.51 -15.70
CA PRO A 34 5.63 -23.56 -15.09
C PRO A 34 6.46 -24.78 -14.63
N GLY A 35 6.51 -25.00 -13.32
CA GLY A 35 7.24 -26.09 -12.66
C GLY A 35 8.75 -25.86 -12.50
N ARG A 36 9.30 -24.72 -12.95
CA ARG A 36 10.72 -24.39 -12.83
C ARG A 36 10.96 -23.39 -11.70
N THR A 37 11.43 -23.92 -10.57
CA THR A 37 11.76 -23.12 -9.39
C THR A 37 13.27 -22.94 -9.23
N VAL A 38 13.70 -21.78 -8.74
CA VAL A 38 15.09 -21.48 -8.40
C VAL A 38 15.15 -20.75 -7.07
N GLN A 39 16.24 -20.95 -6.33
CA GLN A 39 16.53 -20.14 -5.15
C GLN A 39 17.49 -19.01 -5.51
N ILE A 40 17.16 -17.79 -5.09
CA ILE A 40 17.93 -16.59 -5.40
C ILE A 40 18.06 -15.66 -4.20
N THR A 41 19.06 -14.79 -4.20
CA THR A 41 19.22 -13.71 -3.23
C THR A 41 18.32 -12.51 -3.55
N GLU A 42 18.25 -11.53 -2.64
CA GLU A 42 17.57 -10.26 -2.90
C GLU A 42 18.23 -9.47 -4.02
N GLU A 43 19.56 -9.47 -4.05
CA GLU A 43 20.34 -8.82 -5.08
C GLU A 43 20.05 -9.42 -6.45
N GLU A 44 20.03 -10.75 -6.56
CA GLU A 44 19.68 -11.45 -7.79
C GLU A 44 18.22 -11.18 -8.21
N ARG A 45 17.28 -11.15 -7.26
CA ARG A 45 15.87 -10.78 -7.53
C ARG A 45 15.76 -9.37 -8.07
N TRP A 46 16.50 -8.43 -7.48
CA TRP A 46 16.54 -7.04 -7.92
C TRP A 46 17.16 -6.90 -9.31
N GLU A 47 18.25 -7.62 -9.58
CA GLU A 47 18.89 -7.65 -10.89
C GLU A 47 17.94 -8.24 -11.95
N LEU A 48 17.28 -9.37 -11.65
CA LEU A 48 16.25 -9.94 -12.53
C LEU A 48 15.13 -8.93 -12.81
N SER A 49 14.67 -8.19 -11.79
CA SER A 49 13.62 -7.17 -11.93
C SER A 49 14.08 -5.94 -12.72
N SER A 50 15.33 -5.50 -12.53
CA SER A 50 15.88 -4.29 -13.16
C SER A 50 16.36 -4.54 -14.58
N SER A 51 16.89 -5.73 -14.88
CA SER A 51 17.41 -6.12 -16.19
C SER A 51 16.34 -6.69 -17.12
N GLY A 52 15.22 -7.19 -16.58
CA GLY A 52 14.13 -7.80 -17.35
C GLY A 52 13.12 -6.81 -17.96
N GLY A 53 13.25 -5.50 -17.70
CA GLY A 53 12.26 -4.50 -18.13
C GLY A 53 10.86 -4.79 -17.59
N CYS A 54 9.80 -4.47 -18.34
CA CYS A 54 8.41 -4.84 -18.00
C CYS A 54 8.12 -6.36 -18.02
N GLY A 55 9.13 -7.23 -17.99
CA GLY A 55 9.06 -8.64 -18.37
C GLY A 55 9.90 -9.60 -17.54
N SER A 56 10.25 -9.27 -16.30
CA SER A 56 10.80 -10.26 -15.36
C SER A 56 9.69 -11.25 -14.98
N HIS A 57 9.48 -12.27 -15.80
CA HIS A 57 8.41 -13.25 -15.64
C HIS A 57 8.77 -14.28 -14.57
N PHE A 58 8.67 -13.89 -13.31
CA PHE A 58 8.75 -14.83 -12.20
C PHE A 58 7.66 -14.57 -11.16
N PHE A 59 7.27 -15.62 -10.45
CA PHE A 59 6.45 -15.52 -9.25
C PHE A 59 7.31 -15.80 -8.03
N ASP A 60 7.24 -14.93 -7.04
CA ASP A 60 7.76 -15.23 -5.71
C ASP A 60 6.82 -16.23 -5.03
N ILE A 61 7.31 -17.45 -4.82
CA ILE A 61 6.59 -18.56 -4.18
C ILE A 61 7.24 -18.93 -2.84
N THR A 62 8.03 -18.03 -2.26
CA THR A 62 8.80 -18.30 -1.03
C THR A 62 7.90 -18.66 0.15
N GLU A 63 6.79 -17.93 0.29
CA GLU A 63 5.82 -18.14 1.38
C GLU A 63 4.49 -18.73 0.88
N PHE A 64 4.34 -18.94 -0.43
CA PHE A 64 3.08 -19.32 -1.03
C PHE A 64 3.26 -20.26 -2.23
N ASN A 65 2.57 -21.39 -2.20
CA ASN A 65 2.50 -22.32 -3.32
C ASN A 65 1.02 -22.55 -3.67
N ALA A 66 0.46 -21.71 -4.54
CA ALA A 66 -0.86 -21.98 -5.11
C ALA A 66 -0.76 -22.74 -6.41
N GLU A 67 -1.68 -23.68 -6.56
CA GLU A 67 -2.04 -24.23 -7.84
C GLU A 67 -2.56 -23.12 -8.77
N VAL A 68 -1.87 -22.90 -9.90
CA VAL A 68 -2.34 -22.00 -10.95
C VAL A 68 -3.61 -22.59 -11.56
N LYS A 69 -4.76 -22.00 -11.23
CA LYS A 69 -6.05 -22.39 -11.82
C LYS A 69 -6.32 -21.54 -13.05
N VAL A 70 -6.33 -22.18 -14.22
CA VAL A 70 -6.71 -21.52 -15.48
C VAL A 70 -8.18 -21.10 -15.39
N VAL A 71 -8.43 -19.79 -15.46
CA VAL A 71 -9.79 -19.23 -15.57
C VAL A 71 -10.31 -19.51 -16.98
N LYS A 72 -11.04 -20.61 -17.15
CA LYS A 72 -11.53 -21.07 -18.47
C LYS A 72 -12.65 -20.20 -19.05
N VAL A 73 -13.39 -19.48 -18.20
CA VAL A 73 -14.50 -18.61 -18.61
C VAL A 73 -14.49 -17.35 -17.72
N PRO A 74 -14.47 -16.14 -18.29
CA PRO A 74 -14.61 -14.92 -17.50
C PRO A 74 -15.98 -14.91 -16.82
N ALA A 75 -16.03 -14.52 -15.55
CA ALA A 75 -17.29 -14.38 -14.85
C ALA A 75 -18.20 -13.38 -15.59
N PRO A 76 -19.51 -13.65 -15.72
CA PRO A 76 -20.42 -12.71 -16.36
C PRO A 76 -20.49 -11.43 -15.52
N TYR A 77 -19.95 -10.34 -16.06
CA TYR A 77 -20.08 -9.02 -15.44
C TYR A 77 -21.49 -8.47 -15.68
N PRO A 78 -22.10 -7.79 -14.70
CA PRO A 78 -23.39 -7.15 -14.88
C PRO A 78 -23.34 -6.15 -16.04
N THR A 79 -24.32 -6.22 -16.94
CA THR A 79 -24.44 -5.28 -18.08
C THR A 79 -25.09 -3.95 -17.69
N LYS A 80 -25.60 -3.83 -16.46
CA LYS A 80 -26.20 -2.62 -15.91
C LYS A 80 -25.68 -2.36 -14.50
N PHE A 81 -25.44 -1.09 -14.19
CA PHE A 81 -25.00 -0.67 -12.87
C PHE A 81 -26.21 -0.50 -11.93
N LYS A 82 -26.62 -1.58 -11.28
CA LYS A 82 -27.84 -1.64 -10.44
C LYS A 82 -27.88 -0.61 -9.30
N TYR A 83 -26.73 -0.18 -8.78
CA TYR A 83 -26.63 0.62 -7.55
C TYR A 83 -26.30 2.09 -7.78
N GLU A 84 -26.44 2.59 -9.02
CA GLU A 84 -26.10 3.96 -9.41
C GLU A 84 -26.76 5.03 -8.52
N GLU A 85 -28.09 4.95 -8.32
CA GLU A 85 -28.84 5.90 -7.48
C GLU A 85 -28.37 5.94 -6.03
N LYS A 86 -27.85 4.81 -5.51
CA LYS A 86 -27.35 4.73 -4.14
C LYS A 86 -25.94 5.32 -4.00
N ILE A 87 -25.11 5.15 -5.03
CA ILE A 87 -23.70 5.52 -5.00
C ILE A 87 -23.50 6.99 -5.40
N ARG A 88 -24.29 7.51 -6.34
CA ARG A 88 -24.14 8.89 -6.83
C ARG A 88 -24.11 9.96 -5.71
N PRO A 89 -24.98 9.91 -4.67
CA PRO A 89 -24.91 10.87 -3.56
C PRO A 89 -23.64 10.79 -2.72
N LEU A 90 -22.88 9.69 -2.81
CA LEU A 90 -21.61 9.53 -2.08
C LEU A 90 -20.48 10.31 -2.74
N PHE A 91 -20.53 10.57 -4.05
CA PHE A 91 -19.47 11.27 -4.76
C PHE A 91 -19.24 12.70 -4.25
N SER A 92 -20.31 13.41 -3.87
CA SER A 92 -20.18 14.76 -3.29
C SER A 92 -19.55 14.77 -1.89
N LYS A 93 -19.39 13.60 -1.26
CA LYS A 93 -18.72 13.48 0.03
C LYS A 93 -17.22 13.27 -0.11
N LEU A 94 -16.70 12.99 -1.31
CA LEU A 94 -15.26 12.88 -1.57
C LEU A 94 -14.60 14.25 -1.37
N SER A 95 -13.42 14.26 -0.74
CA SER A 95 -12.66 15.45 -0.41
C SER A 95 -11.23 15.32 -0.93
N TRP A 96 -10.91 16.15 -1.92
CA TRP A 96 -9.54 16.27 -2.42
C TRP A 96 -8.58 16.84 -1.38
N ASP A 97 -9.06 17.66 -0.45
CA ASP A 97 -8.23 18.22 0.62
C ASP A 97 -7.74 17.12 1.57
N ASN A 98 -8.55 16.10 1.85
CA ASN A 98 -8.12 14.95 2.65
C ASN A 98 -7.00 14.18 1.94
N ILE A 99 -7.18 13.91 0.65
CA ILE A 99 -6.19 13.20 -0.19
C ILE A 99 -4.89 14.01 -0.23
N ARG A 100 -4.99 15.31 -0.54
CA ARG A 100 -3.84 16.21 -0.63
C ARG A 100 -3.06 16.29 0.68
N LYS A 101 -3.75 16.52 1.80
CA LYS A 101 -3.11 16.61 3.12
C LYS A 101 -2.33 15.34 3.46
N ASN A 102 -2.92 14.18 3.18
CA ASN A 102 -2.26 12.90 3.41
C ASN A 102 -1.06 12.72 2.48
N LEU A 103 -1.20 13.03 1.18
CA LEU A 103 -0.10 12.98 0.21
C LEU A 103 1.07 13.87 0.61
N GLU A 104 0.81 15.10 1.05
CA GLU A 104 1.84 16.06 1.47
C GLU A 104 2.65 15.51 2.65
N GLN A 105 1.98 14.92 3.65
CA GLN A 105 2.65 14.25 4.76
C GLN A 105 3.41 12.99 4.29
N TYR A 106 2.79 12.16 3.44
CA TYR A 106 3.38 10.90 2.99
C TYR A 106 4.61 11.09 2.09
N ALA A 107 4.67 12.20 1.35
CA ALA A 107 5.81 12.58 0.52
C ALA A 107 7.03 13.07 1.34
N THR A 108 6.87 13.29 2.65
CA THR A 108 7.98 13.66 3.54
C THR A 108 8.86 12.47 3.89
N TYR A 109 8.35 11.24 3.84
CA TYR A 109 9.17 10.04 3.99
C TYR A 109 10.20 10.00 2.86
N TYR A 110 11.48 9.86 3.24
CA TYR A 110 12.58 9.90 2.28
C TYR A 110 12.45 8.83 1.19
N THR A 111 12.08 7.62 1.60
CA THR A 111 11.66 6.51 0.73
C THR A 111 10.65 5.65 1.51
N ARG A 112 9.78 4.93 0.81
CA ARG A 112 8.87 3.95 1.41
C ARG A 112 9.21 2.51 1.02
N PHE A 113 10.43 2.27 0.57
CA PHE A 113 10.88 0.92 0.24
C PHE A 113 10.71 -0.02 1.43
N SER A 114 10.18 -1.22 1.19
CA SER A 114 9.65 -2.12 2.24
C SER A 114 10.67 -2.60 3.27
N GLU A 115 11.95 -2.45 2.97
CA GLU A 115 13.07 -2.88 3.82
C GLU A 115 13.72 -1.73 4.58
N THR A 116 13.29 -0.48 4.38
CA THR A 116 13.86 0.67 5.07
C THR A 116 13.05 1.01 6.31
N VAL A 117 13.73 1.63 7.29
CA VAL A 117 13.08 2.17 8.49
C VAL A 117 11.97 3.16 8.14
N THR A 118 12.21 4.03 7.13
CA THR A 118 11.20 4.99 6.68
C THR A 118 10.01 4.33 5.98
N GLY A 119 10.22 3.18 5.31
CA GLY A 119 9.15 2.35 4.78
C GLY A 119 8.26 1.76 5.85
N THR A 120 8.86 1.20 6.92
CA THR A 120 8.09 0.71 8.08
C THR A 120 7.29 1.82 8.73
N GLN A 121 7.91 2.96 9.02
CA GLN A 121 7.26 4.14 9.61
C GLN A 121 6.10 4.66 8.74
N ALA A 122 6.27 4.65 7.41
CA ALA A 122 5.21 5.05 6.49
C ALA A 122 4.02 4.07 6.53
N SER A 123 4.25 2.76 6.64
CA SER A 123 3.16 1.78 6.79
C SER A 123 2.41 1.94 8.12
N GLU A 124 3.13 2.16 9.22
CA GLU A 124 2.53 2.36 10.54
C GLU A 124 1.69 3.64 10.60
N TRP A 125 2.20 4.72 9.98
CA TRP A 125 1.46 5.98 9.90
C TRP A 125 0.20 5.85 9.05
N LEU A 126 0.26 5.15 7.91
CA LEU A 126 -0.91 4.91 7.06
C LEU A 126 -1.94 4.05 7.80
N LEU A 127 -1.51 3.00 8.50
CA LEU A 127 -2.39 2.18 9.34
C LEU A 127 -3.13 3.03 10.37
N ALA A 128 -2.46 3.99 11.01
CA ALA A 128 -3.11 4.91 11.95
C ALA A 128 -4.20 5.76 11.28
N GLN A 129 -3.99 6.25 10.05
CA GLN A 129 -5.03 6.99 9.31
C GLN A 129 -6.23 6.10 8.97
N VAL A 130 -5.97 4.86 8.56
CA VAL A 130 -7.01 3.88 8.25
C VAL A 130 -7.82 3.52 9.49
N GLN A 131 -7.15 3.27 10.62
CA GLN A 131 -7.78 2.98 11.90
C GLN A 131 -8.62 4.15 12.41
N ASP A 132 -8.16 5.39 12.24
CA ASP A 132 -8.92 6.59 12.57
C ASP A 132 -10.22 6.70 11.74
N VAL A 133 -10.16 6.45 10.43
CA VAL A 133 -11.35 6.41 9.56
C VAL A 133 -12.34 5.34 10.02
N VAL A 134 -11.85 4.12 10.30
CA VAL A 134 -12.71 3.02 10.79
C VAL A 134 -13.33 3.36 12.14
N LEU A 135 -12.55 3.91 13.08
CA LEU A 135 -13.04 4.29 14.41
C LEU A 135 -14.12 5.38 14.32
N LYS A 136 -13.88 6.44 13.54
CA LYS A 136 -14.83 7.55 13.35
C LYS A 136 -16.14 7.12 12.68
N SER A 137 -16.11 6.05 11.89
CA SER A 137 -17.32 5.51 11.25
C SER A 137 -18.34 4.96 12.24
N LYS A 138 -17.90 4.55 13.43
CA LYS A 138 -18.73 3.86 14.45
C LYS A 138 -19.41 2.58 13.92
N LYS A 139 -18.86 1.96 12.88
CA LYS A 139 -19.35 0.70 12.30
C LYS A 139 -18.76 -0.48 13.06
N HIS A 140 -19.44 -0.92 14.10
CA HIS A 140 -19.05 -2.09 14.88
C HIS A 140 -18.92 -3.34 14.00
N GLY A 141 -17.75 -3.99 14.03
CA GLY A 141 -17.43 -5.18 13.24
C GLY A 141 -16.56 -4.91 12.01
N VAL A 142 -16.32 -3.64 11.65
CA VAL A 142 -15.26 -3.29 10.69
C VAL A 142 -13.91 -3.30 11.40
N THR A 143 -12.90 -3.94 10.81
CA THR A 143 -11.55 -4.02 11.39
C THR A 143 -10.51 -3.45 10.44
N ALA A 144 -9.50 -2.76 10.96
CA ALA A 144 -8.29 -2.36 10.23
C ALA A 144 -7.05 -2.88 10.95
N LYS A 145 -6.28 -3.75 10.29
CA LYS A 145 -5.16 -4.48 10.91
C LYS A 145 -3.92 -4.46 10.03
N ALA A 146 -2.75 -4.46 10.66
CA ALA A 146 -1.51 -4.81 9.99
C ALA A 146 -1.53 -6.29 9.60
N PHE A 147 -1.03 -6.59 8.40
CA PHE A 147 -0.72 -7.92 7.93
C PHE A 147 0.81 -8.04 7.86
N PRO A 148 1.43 -8.80 8.78
CA PRO A 148 2.88 -8.93 8.83
C PRO A 148 3.41 -9.91 7.79
N HIS A 149 4.61 -9.61 7.29
CA HIS A 149 5.36 -10.44 6.36
C HIS A 149 6.59 -11.01 7.07
N ALA A 150 7.00 -12.25 6.75
CA ALA A 150 8.14 -12.84 7.44
C ALA A 150 9.48 -12.25 6.97
N LEU A 151 9.54 -11.81 5.71
CA LEU A 151 10.79 -11.46 5.03
C LEU A 151 11.13 -9.96 5.06
N TRP A 152 10.18 -9.08 5.37
CA TRP A 152 10.41 -7.62 5.47
C TRP A 152 9.60 -6.97 6.57
N PRO A 153 10.06 -5.83 7.13
CA PRO A 153 9.43 -5.21 8.29
C PRO A 153 8.18 -4.39 7.96
N GLN A 154 8.03 -3.91 6.73
CA GLN A 154 6.87 -3.11 6.33
C GLN A 154 5.61 -3.97 6.23
N ASN A 155 4.61 -3.69 7.05
CA ASN A 155 3.36 -4.46 7.06
C ASN A 155 2.42 -3.98 5.96
N SER A 156 1.67 -4.91 5.35
CA SER A 156 0.47 -4.55 4.59
C SER A 156 -0.67 -4.15 5.53
N ILE A 157 -1.72 -3.53 5.00
CA ILE A 157 -2.87 -3.09 5.80
C ILE A 157 -4.12 -3.74 5.24
N VAL A 158 -4.91 -4.38 6.08
CA VAL A 158 -6.19 -4.98 5.65
C VAL A 158 -7.32 -4.36 6.44
N VAL A 159 -8.25 -3.73 5.73
CA VAL A 159 -9.55 -3.36 6.28
C VAL A 159 -10.57 -4.39 5.84
N THR A 160 -11.31 -4.95 6.79
CA THR A 160 -12.37 -5.93 6.52
C THR A 160 -13.72 -5.37 6.91
N VAL A 161 -14.66 -5.37 5.96
CA VAL A 161 -16.08 -5.08 6.18
C VAL A 161 -16.86 -6.39 5.95
N PRO A 162 -17.26 -7.11 7.03
CA PRO A 162 -17.91 -8.40 6.91
C PRO A 162 -19.21 -8.37 6.12
N GLY A 163 -19.33 -9.23 5.11
CA GLY A 163 -20.57 -9.48 4.38
C GLY A 163 -21.41 -10.59 5.00
N ARG A 164 -22.46 -11.01 4.28
CA ARG A 164 -23.30 -12.15 4.67
C ARG A 164 -22.76 -13.50 4.14
N SER A 165 -21.81 -13.48 3.21
CA SER A 165 -21.14 -14.67 2.68
C SER A 165 -19.62 -14.62 2.88
N ASP A 166 -18.98 -15.77 2.71
CA ASP A 166 -17.53 -15.98 2.65
C ASP A 166 -16.87 -15.43 1.38
N ARG A 167 -17.66 -15.06 0.36
CA ARG A 167 -17.15 -14.41 -0.85
C ARG A 167 -16.62 -13.02 -0.52
N THR A 168 -15.40 -12.74 -0.97
CA THR A 168 -14.71 -11.47 -0.74
C THR A 168 -14.51 -10.69 -2.05
N VAL A 169 -14.78 -9.39 -2.00
CA VAL A 169 -14.35 -8.43 -3.02
C VAL A 169 -13.18 -7.65 -2.45
N ILE A 170 -12.04 -7.71 -3.13
CA ILE A 170 -10.81 -7.04 -2.72
C ILE A 170 -10.58 -5.85 -3.66
N VAL A 171 -10.28 -4.69 -3.08
CA VAL A 171 -9.76 -3.52 -3.79
C VAL A 171 -8.49 -3.10 -3.08
N GLY A 172 -7.42 -2.81 -3.81
CA GLY A 172 -6.16 -2.47 -3.16
C GLY A 172 -5.28 -1.49 -3.92
N ALA A 173 -4.30 -0.96 -3.20
CA ALA A 173 -3.20 -0.15 -3.71
C ALA A 173 -1.93 -0.49 -2.90
N HIS A 174 -0.75 -0.43 -3.52
CA HIS A 174 0.49 -0.65 -2.77
C HIS A 174 0.96 0.65 -2.11
N LEU A 175 1.65 0.52 -0.97
CA LEU A 175 2.01 1.64 -0.09
C LEU A 175 3.50 2.00 -0.16
N ASP A 176 4.32 1.13 -0.73
CA ASP A 176 5.76 1.33 -0.85
C ASP A 176 6.13 2.32 -1.97
N SER A 177 7.43 2.57 -2.11
CA SER A 177 7.99 3.31 -3.23
C SER A 177 9.43 2.85 -3.45
N VAL A 178 9.93 3.07 -4.66
CA VAL A 178 11.29 2.68 -5.01
C VAL A 178 11.94 3.74 -5.90
N ASN A 179 13.26 3.85 -5.80
CA ASN A 179 14.08 4.58 -6.75
C ASN A 179 15.08 3.61 -7.37
N SER A 180 14.96 3.35 -8.68
CA SER A 180 15.77 2.34 -9.37
C SER A 180 17.26 2.65 -9.39
N ALA A 181 17.67 3.92 -9.20
CA ALA A 181 19.09 4.27 -9.09
C ALA A 181 19.70 3.73 -7.79
N ASN A 182 18.94 3.69 -6.69
CA ASN A 182 19.33 3.06 -5.44
C ASN A 182 18.08 2.82 -4.56
N ARG A 183 17.64 1.56 -4.46
CA ARG A 183 16.38 1.18 -3.80
C ARG A 183 16.34 1.49 -2.31
N THR A 184 17.49 1.50 -1.63
CA THR A 184 17.58 1.65 -0.16
C THR A 184 17.97 3.06 0.28
N ALA A 185 18.77 3.78 -0.51
CA ALA A 185 19.39 5.04 -0.11
C ALA A 185 19.03 6.25 -0.99
N ALA A 186 18.40 6.07 -2.15
CA ALA A 186 17.91 7.21 -2.93
C ALA A 186 16.50 7.62 -2.50
N ARG A 187 16.24 8.93 -2.61
CA ARG A 187 14.93 9.49 -2.29
C ARG A 187 13.87 8.96 -3.27
N ALA A 188 12.75 8.47 -2.73
CA ALA A 188 11.62 7.93 -3.48
C ALA A 188 10.29 8.46 -2.92
N PRO A 189 9.86 9.68 -3.30
CA PRO A 189 8.63 10.27 -2.76
C PRO A 189 7.36 9.51 -3.15
N GLY A 190 7.36 8.79 -4.28
CA GLY A 190 6.28 7.88 -4.71
C GLY A 190 4.87 8.48 -4.63
N VAL A 191 4.69 9.74 -5.04
CA VAL A 191 3.41 10.46 -4.89
C VAL A 191 2.37 9.90 -5.85
N ASP A 192 2.73 9.79 -7.12
CA ASP A 192 1.87 9.19 -8.13
C ASP A 192 1.84 7.66 -7.98
N ASP A 193 3.02 7.06 -7.84
CA ASP A 193 3.25 5.63 -7.66
C ASP A 193 3.69 5.28 -6.22
N ASN A 194 2.80 4.83 -5.34
CA ASN A 194 1.33 4.75 -5.50
C ASN A 194 0.58 5.36 -4.32
N ALA A 195 1.16 6.42 -3.73
CA ALA A 195 0.48 7.13 -2.66
C ALA A 195 -0.87 7.69 -3.13
N SER A 196 -0.98 8.10 -4.40
CA SER A 196 -2.22 8.58 -5.01
C SER A 196 -3.34 7.54 -4.91
N GLY A 197 -3.06 6.28 -5.26
CA GLY A 197 -4.00 5.17 -5.16
C GLY A 197 -4.36 4.83 -3.72
N SER A 198 -3.36 4.75 -2.82
CA SER A 198 -3.61 4.47 -1.40
C SER A 198 -4.53 5.50 -0.75
N PHE A 199 -4.35 6.80 -1.05
CA PHE A 199 -5.19 7.84 -0.45
C PHE A 199 -6.53 8.04 -1.14
N LEU A 200 -6.64 7.74 -2.45
CA LEU A 200 -7.95 7.61 -3.09
C LEU A 200 -8.74 6.45 -2.47
N LEU A 201 -8.08 5.32 -2.18
CA LEU A 201 -8.70 4.16 -1.57
C LEU A 201 -9.15 4.45 -0.12
N LEU A 202 -8.31 5.13 0.67
CA LEU A 202 -8.66 5.57 2.02
C LEU A 202 -9.83 6.56 2.02
N GLU A 203 -9.85 7.51 1.10
CA GLU A 203 -10.94 8.49 0.97
C GLU A 203 -12.25 7.80 0.52
N SER A 204 -12.16 6.83 -0.39
CA SER A 204 -13.28 5.98 -0.79
C SER A 204 -13.83 5.19 0.38
N LEU A 205 -12.97 4.56 1.19
CA LEU A 205 -13.35 3.86 2.41
C LEU A 205 -14.09 4.78 3.38
N ARG A 206 -13.56 5.99 3.62
CA ARG A 206 -14.18 6.99 4.52
C ARG A 206 -15.59 7.35 4.06
N VAL A 207 -15.77 7.60 2.77
CA VAL A 207 -17.07 7.96 2.19
C VAL A 207 -18.03 6.77 2.25
N LEU A 208 -17.59 5.57 1.89
CA LEU A 208 -18.40 4.35 1.95
C LEU A 208 -18.86 4.07 3.38
N LEU A 209 -17.96 4.13 4.37
CA LEU A 209 -18.31 3.93 5.78
C LEU A 209 -19.27 4.99 6.33
N SER A 210 -19.42 6.14 5.67
CA SER A 210 -20.43 7.15 6.01
C SER A 210 -21.85 6.76 5.56
N ASP A 211 -21.99 5.80 4.63
CA ASP A 211 -23.29 5.31 4.19
C ASP A 211 -23.86 4.32 5.22
N LYS A 212 -25.14 4.47 5.56
CA LYS A 212 -25.85 3.58 6.48
C LYS A 212 -25.95 2.14 5.95
N ASP A 213 -26.00 1.97 4.62
CA ASP A 213 -26.17 0.68 3.97
C ASP A 213 -24.82 -0.02 3.67
N PHE A 214 -23.70 0.64 3.94
CA PHE A 214 -22.37 0.06 3.87
C PHE A 214 -21.88 -0.30 5.28
N GLY A 215 -21.75 -1.59 5.57
CA GLY A 215 -21.29 -2.05 6.87
C GLY A 215 -21.57 -3.54 7.11
N PRO A 216 -21.21 -4.03 8.31
CA PRO A 216 -21.27 -5.45 8.62
C PRO A 216 -22.67 -6.03 8.43
N ASN A 217 -22.76 -7.18 7.74
CA ASN A 217 -24.00 -7.89 7.40
C ASN A 217 -25.00 -7.12 6.50
N LYS A 218 -24.66 -5.90 6.04
CA LYS A 218 -25.47 -5.14 5.07
C LYS A 218 -25.12 -5.49 3.63
N LEU A 219 -23.90 -5.96 3.40
CA LEU A 219 -23.36 -6.34 2.11
C LEU A 219 -23.54 -7.84 1.87
N GLN A 220 -23.71 -8.23 0.60
CA GLN A 220 -23.73 -9.65 0.24
C GLN A 220 -22.36 -10.28 0.50
N ASN A 221 -21.33 -9.71 -0.12
CA ASN A 221 -19.95 -10.16 -0.03
C ASN A 221 -19.22 -9.37 1.07
N THR A 222 -18.22 -10.00 1.68
CA THR A 222 -17.21 -9.28 2.45
C THR A 222 -16.44 -8.37 1.51
N ILE A 223 -16.10 -7.16 1.98
CA ILE A 223 -15.24 -6.26 1.23
C ILE A 223 -13.96 -6.07 2.02
N GLU A 224 -12.83 -6.21 1.33
CA GLU A 224 -11.52 -5.90 1.89
C GLU A 224 -10.84 -4.78 1.11
N PHE A 225 -10.20 -3.89 1.85
CA PHE A 225 -9.31 -2.85 1.32
C PHE A 225 -7.89 -3.23 1.71
N HIS A 226 -7.01 -3.33 0.71
CA HIS A 226 -5.61 -3.73 0.86
C HIS A 226 -4.65 -2.59 0.48
#